data_AF-W9YWE7-F1
#
_entry.id   AF-W9YWE7-F1
#
_cell.length_a   1.000
_cell.length_b   1.000
_cell.length_c   1.000
_cell.angle_alpha   90.00
_cell.angle_beta   90.00
_cell.angle_gamma   90.00
#
_symmetry.space_group_name_H-M   'P 1'
#
loop_
_entity.id
_entity.type
_entity.pdbx_description
1 polymer ?
#
loop_
_entity_poly.entity_id
_entity_poly.type
_entity_poly.pdbx_seq_one_letter_code
_entity_poly.pdbx_strand_id
1 'polypeptide(L)'
;MARFQNHLSSAFRRNSQKSSAITVESISQSSHIALSSDSEQGLQLLVSGEVTVEVHEQRVYMARLDADLKLHIEYKRPFKSHCNACRNWNHQLASCQLLTQPTTLAYGKHTFPFSALIEGDHPASMETSLISVKYGLATETQFARHGVASLETAKNEHAIIVKPSPLDPRSSQRTVTTVDPITIITHHEPVIDAENSNRFSFELEGLNGSNGAIGDLQSWELDEIKWHIVQTTKTTQPACEKHRLASLSDMGRVMRIRDTQVLAKCGIKDGWALDGTAGNSKANMGFDYTIKNRQPQKDRPGFACDNKWAGGFEISHRLHVWFCLSLERSQSAKKGFTERVMRVSYDVILADPTSKDLDWGPHVPPTYEEVGGSPPDYHDDEP
;
A
#
# COMPACT_ATOMS: atom_id res chain seq x y z
N MET A 1 8.88 5.82 9.29
CA MET A 1 8.74 6.35 7.92
C MET A 1 10.07 6.80 7.30
N ALA A 2 10.83 7.74 7.89
CA ALA A 2 12.15 8.18 7.37
C ALA A 2 13.13 7.02 7.05
N ARG A 3 13.09 5.93 7.83
CA ARG A 3 13.95 4.75 7.60
C ARG A 3 13.49 3.82 6.47
N PHE A 4 12.19 3.79 6.15
CA PHE A 4 11.67 3.05 4.98
C PHE A 4 12.06 3.77 3.67
N GLN A 5 12.00 5.11 3.65
CA GLN A 5 12.61 5.93 2.59
C GLN A 5 14.12 5.68 2.47
N ASN A 6 14.86 5.62 3.59
CA ASN A 6 16.29 5.31 3.58
C ASN A 6 16.59 3.90 3.04
N HIS A 7 15.73 2.92 3.31
CA HIS A 7 15.92 1.57 2.79
C HIS A 7 15.55 1.45 1.30
N LEU A 8 14.43 2.05 0.86
CA LEU A 8 14.08 2.11 -0.56
C LEU A 8 15.19 2.81 -1.35
N SER A 9 15.66 3.97 -0.88
CA SER A 9 16.82 4.67 -1.48
C SER A 9 18.13 3.89 -1.42
N SER A 10 18.37 3.04 -0.40
CA SER A 10 19.59 2.21 -0.31
C SER A 10 19.71 1.16 -1.42
N ALA A 11 18.58 0.69 -1.98
CA ALA A 11 18.59 -0.22 -3.13
C ALA A 11 19.03 0.50 -4.41
N PHE A 12 18.65 1.78 -4.55
CA PHE A 12 18.96 2.62 -5.71
C PHE A 12 20.34 3.30 -5.60
N ARG A 13 20.90 3.46 -4.40
CA ARG A 13 22.28 3.96 -4.20
C ARG A 13 23.38 3.11 -4.85
N ARG A 14 23.08 1.88 -5.27
CA ARG A 14 24.09 0.97 -5.85
C ARG A 14 24.49 1.27 -7.28
N ASN A 15 23.76 2.15 -7.99
CA ASN A 15 24.00 2.43 -9.42
C ASN A 15 24.36 3.88 -9.75
N SER A 16 24.70 4.71 -8.75
CA SER A 16 25.22 6.05 -9.01
C SER A 16 26.67 5.97 -9.47
N GLN A 17 26.90 6.27 -10.74
CA GLN A 17 28.26 6.45 -11.27
C GLN A 17 28.69 7.88 -10.95
N LYS A 18 29.55 8.00 -9.93
CA LYS A 18 30.05 9.29 -9.45
C LYS A 18 31.09 9.83 -10.44
N SER A 19 30.86 11.04 -10.96
CA SER A 19 31.91 11.84 -11.61
C SER A 19 32.45 12.87 -10.63
N SER A 20 33.73 13.22 -10.78
CA SER A 20 34.34 14.31 -10.02
C SER A 20 33.98 15.70 -10.58
N ALA A 21 33.52 15.78 -11.83
CA ALA A 21 33.24 17.04 -12.51
C ALA A 21 31.81 17.54 -12.30
N ILE A 22 30.85 16.60 -12.21
CA ILE A 22 29.43 16.89 -12.04
C ILE A 22 28.82 15.93 -11.02
N THR A 23 27.95 16.46 -10.16
CA THR A 23 27.02 15.69 -9.34
C THR A 23 25.60 15.93 -9.84
N VAL A 24 24.86 14.85 -10.09
CA VAL A 24 23.43 14.93 -10.44
C VAL A 24 22.62 14.45 -9.25
N GLU A 25 21.70 15.30 -8.81
CA GLU A 25 20.73 15.01 -7.77
C GLU A 25 19.33 15.20 -8.35
N SER A 26 18.39 14.36 -7.94
CA SER A 26 16.99 14.49 -8.34
C SER A 26 16.13 14.51 -7.11
N ILE A 27 15.12 15.38 -7.12
CA ILE A 27 14.20 15.57 -6.02
C ILE A 27 12.80 15.55 -6.62
N SER A 28 11.96 14.61 -6.17
CA SER A 28 10.52 14.69 -6.41
C SER A 28 9.89 15.63 -5.39
N GLN A 29 9.14 16.64 -5.83
CA GLN A 29 8.40 17.52 -4.91
C GLN A 29 7.23 16.76 -4.26
N SER A 30 6.61 15.82 -4.98
CA SER A 30 5.65 14.87 -4.43
C SER A 30 6.37 13.70 -3.77
N SER A 31 6.65 13.81 -2.47
CA SER A 31 7.11 12.65 -1.68
C SER A 31 6.07 11.53 -1.58
N HIS A 32 4.82 11.87 -1.88
CA HIS A 32 3.65 10.99 -1.96
C HIS A 32 2.85 11.35 -3.21
N ILE A 33 2.61 10.36 -4.06
CA ILE A 33 1.77 10.52 -5.24
C ILE A 33 0.52 9.66 -5.01
N ALA A 34 -0.64 10.31 -4.99
CA ALA A 34 -1.93 9.67 -4.85
C ALA A 34 -2.56 9.50 -6.24
N LEU A 35 -3.14 8.33 -6.50
CA LEU A 35 -3.89 8.07 -7.73
C LEU A 35 -5.22 8.83 -7.64
N SER A 36 -5.40 9.87 -8.47
CA SER A 36 -6.66 10.62 -8.55
C SER A 36 -7.65 9.87 -9.44
N SER A 37 -8.79 9.48 -8.87
CA SER A 37 -9.91 8.90 -9.63
C SER A 37 -10.82 10.01 -10.12
N ASP A 38 -10.52 10.57 -11.27
CA ASP A 38 -11.53 11.37 -11.98
C ASP A 38 -12.31 10.45 -12.94
N SER A 39 -13.64 10.48 -12.83
CA SER A 39 -14.50 9.32 -13.08
C SER A 39 -14.90 9.06 -14.54
N GLU A 40 -14.23 9.64 -15.53
CA GLU A 40 -14.62 9.45 -16.95
C GLU A 40 -13.44 9.04 -17.87
N GLN A 41 -12.17 9.18 -17.43
CA GLN A 41 -11.00 9.00 -18.32
C GLN A 41 -9.89 8.08 -17.76
N GLY A 42 -10.14 7.42 -16.63
CA GLY A 42 -9.15 6.56 -15.97
C GLY A 42 -8.25 7.32 -15.00
N LEU A 43 -7.60 6.59 -14.10
CA LEU A 43 -6.67 7.15 -13.10
C LEU A 43 -5.48 7.78 -13.84
N GLN A 44 -5.22 9.07 -13.58
CA GLN A 44 -4.02 9.75 -14.04
C GLN A 44 -3.16 10.14 -12.84
N LEU A 45 -1.86 9.86 -12.96
CA LEU A 45 -0.87 10.16 -11.93
C LEU A 45 0.06 11.25 -12.43
N LEU A 46 0.00 12.45 -11.85
CA LEU A 46 0.97 13.51 -12.13
C LEU A 46 2.17 13.36 -11.19
N VAL A 47 3.36 13.21 -11.78
CA VAL A 47 4.63 13.21 -11.06
C VAL A 47 5.41 14.44 -11.48
N SER A 48 5.73 15.31 -10.51
CA SER A 48 6.51 16.53 -10.74
C SER A 48 7.68 16.64 -9.77
N GLY A 49 8.72 17.33 -10.21
CA GLY A 49 9.87 17.67 -9.38
C GLY A 49 10.98 18.29 -10.18
N GLU A 50 12.20 18.19 -9.67
CA GLU A 50 13.37 18.90 -10.20
C GLU A 50 14.60 18.01 -10.21
N VAL A 51 15.42 18.16 -11.25
CA VAL A 51 16.74 17.56 -11.37
C VAL A 51 17.77 18.67 -11.24
N THR A 52 18.62 18.57 -10.23
CA THR A 52 19.70 19.52 -9.97
C THR A 52 21.03 18.94 -10.43
N VAL A 53 21.74 19.67 -11.26
CA VAL A 53 23.10 19.37 -11.70
C VAL A 53 24.03 20.37 -11.01
N GLU A 54 24.93 19.86 -10.17
CA GLU A 54 25.99 20.64 -9.56
C GLU A 54 27.30 20.44 -10.31
N VAL A 55 27.83 21.54 -10.87
CA VAL A 55 29.06 21.58 -11.66
C VAL A 55 30.20 22.04 -10.76
N HIS A 56 31.24 21.21 -10.64
CA HIS A 56 32.39 21.44 -9.75
C HIS A 56 33.60 22.05 -10.48
N GLU A 57 33.56 22.11 -11.81
CA GLU A 57 34.60 22.72 -12.66
C GLU A 57 34.16 24.08 -13.21
N GLN A 58 35.08 24.87 -13.75
CA GLN A 58 34.76 26.23 -14.25
C GLN A 58 33.68 26.21 -15.35
N ARG A 59 33.80 25.27 -16.30
CA ARG A 59 32.86 25.08 -17.40
C ARG A 59 32.81 23.61 -17.81
N VAL A 60 31.61 23.10 -18.03
CA VAL A 60 31.38 21.76 -18.57
C VAL A 60 30.40 21.84 -19.74
N TYR A 61 30.74 21.19 -20.84
CA TYR A 61 29.85 21.08 -22.00
C TYR A 61 28.87 19.94 -21.74
N MET A 62 27.59 20.24 -21.58
CA MET A 62 26.55 19.23 -21.41
C MET A 62 25.88 18.95 -22.76
N ALA A 63 25.99 17.71 -23.21
CA ALA A 63 25.39 17.26 -24.47
C ALA A 63 23.94 16.79 -24.27
N ARG A 64 23.66 16.13 -23.15
CA ARG A 64 22.36 15.50 -22.89
C ARG A 64 22.04 15.45 -21.40
N LEU A 65 20.76 15.61 -21.08
CA LEU A 65 20.18 15.35 -19.76
C LEU A 65 18.80 14.75 -19.96
N ASP A 66 18.63 13.50 -19.57
CA ASP A 66 17.35 12.79 -19.61
C ASP A 66 16.94 12.36 -18.21
N ALA A 67 15.63 12.27 -18.01
CA ALA A 67 15.01 11.71 -16.83
C ALA A 67 13.96 10.67 -17.22
N ASP A 68 14.11 9.45 -16.71
CA ASP A 68 13.22 8.33 -16.95
C ASP A 68 12.53 7.92 -15.65
N LEU A 69 11.20 7.92 -15.66
CA LEU A 69 10.42 7.38 -14.58
C LEU A 69 10.22 5.87 -14.78
N LYS A 70 10.61 5.07 -13.79
CA LYS A 70 10.65 3.61 -13.87
C LYS A 70 9.82 2.96 -12.77
N LEU A 71 9.07 1.94 -13.14
CA LEU A 71 8.43 0.98 -12.25
C LEU A 71 9.26 -0.30 -12.23
N HIS A 72 9.69 -0.71 -11.04
CA HIS A 72 10.40 -1.97 -10.81
C HIS A 72 9.58 -2.89 -9.92
N ILE A 73 9.20 -4.04 -10.46
CA ILE A 73 8.57 -5.13 -9.73
C ILE A 73 9.58 -6.27 -9.57
N GLU A 74 9.86 -6.64 -8.34
CA GLU A 74 10.68 -7.80 -8.00
C GLU A 74 9.79 -8.94 -7.48
N TYR A 75 9.79 -10.07 -8.19
CA TYR A 75 9.18 -11.33 -7.75
C TYR A 75 10.16 -12.12 -6.90
N LYS A 76 9.86 -12.26 -5.61
CA LYS A 76 10.69 -12.98 -4.64
C LYS A 76 10.68 -14.49 -4.85
N ARG A 77 9.60 -15.00 -5.45
CA ARG A 77 9.47 -16.37 -5.94
C ARG A 77 9.21 -16.29 -7.45
N PRO A 78 10.27 -16.24 -8.29
CA PRO A 78 10.14 -16.05 -9.73
C PRO A 78 9.75 -17.33 -10.48
N PHE A 79 9.15 -17.19 -11.68
CA PHE A 79 8.72 -18.32 -12.54
C PHE A 79 9.81 -19.40 -12.71
N LYS A 80 11.04 -18.98 -13.02
CA LYS A 80 12.22 -19.84 -12.99
C LYS A 80 13.18 -19.36 -11.91
N SER A 81 13.51 -20.26 -10.99
CA SER A 81 14.54 -20.03 -9.98
C SER A 81 15.86 -19.61 -10.63
N HIS A 82 16.56 -18.64 -10.03
CA HIS A 82 17.82 -18.06 -10.51
C HIS A 82 17.79 -17.32 -11.86
N CYS A 83 16.61 -17.08 -12.46
CA CYS A 83 16.53 -16.25 -13.66
C CYS A 83 16.27 -14.78 -13.31
N ASN A 84 17.21 -13.89 -13.67
CA ASN A 84 17.05 -12.45 -13.42
C ASN A 84 15.84 -11.84 -14.13
N ALA A 85 15.56 -12.25 -15.38
CA ALA A 85 14.43 -11.75 -16.15
C ALA A 85 13.06 -12.28 -15.66
N CYS A 86 13.04 -13.40 -14.92
CA CYS A 86 11.83 -13.81 -14.19
C CYS A 86 11.73 -13.13 -12.83
N ARG A 87 12.84 -12.72 -12.22
CA ARG A 87 12.85 -12.06 -10.92
C ARG A 87 12.47 -10.59 -11.02
N ASN A 88 12.99 -9.90 -12.02
CA ASN A 88 12.87 -8.45 -12.15
C ASN A 88 12.07 -8.11 -13.39
N TRP A 89 11.00 -7.34 -13.20
CA TRP A 89 10.25 -6.71 -14.26
C TRP A 89 10.40 -5.20 -14.13
N ASN A 90 10.95 -4.58 -15.16
CA ASN A 90 11.16 -3.14 -15.21
C ASN A 90 10.31 -2.58 -16.35
N HIS A 91 9.63 -1.49 -16.08
CA HIS A 91 8.82 -0.80 -17.05
C HIS A 91 9.07 0.70 -16.96
N GLN A 92 9.31 1.32 -18.11
CA GLN A 92 9.48 2.76 -18.21
C GLN A 92 8.11 3.39 -18.37
N LEU A 93 7.74 4.23 -17.40
CA LEU A 93 6.45 4.90 -17.35
C LEU A 93 6.46 6.20 -18.15
N ALA A 94 7.57 6.93 -18.08
CA ALA A 94 7.76 8.18 -18.81
C ALA A 94 9.26 8.40 -19.10
N SER A 95 9.54 9.20 -20.13
CA SER A 95 10.88 9.69 -20.49
C SER A 95 10.79 11.17 -20.80
N CYS A 96 11.67 11.96 -20.20
CA CYS A 96 11.74 13.40 -20.39
C CYS A 96 13.16 13.79 -20.78
N GLN A 97 13.32 14.39 -21.96
CA GLN A 97 14.56 15.05 -22.35
C GLN A 97 14.58 16.45 -21.72
N LEU A 98 15.27 16.60 -20.59
CA LEU A 98 15.29 17.85 -19.81
C LEU A 98 16.13 18.94 -20.47
N LEU A 99 17.13 18.54 -21.26
CA LEU A 99 17.97 19.45 -22.04
C LEU A 99 17.59 19.40 -23.51
N THR A 100 16.96 20.46 -24.02
CA THR A 100 16.53 20.57 -25.42
C THR A 100 17.71 20.74 -26.38
N GLN A 101 18.76 21.45 -25.96
CA GLN A 101 19.94 21.72 -26.78
C GLN A 101 21.23 21.62 -25.96
N PRO A 102 22.31 21.06 -26.53
CA PRO A 102 23.61 21.01 -25.87
C PRO A 102 24.06 22.40 -25.41
N THR A 103 24.45 22.51 -24.14
CA THR A 103 24.73 23.81 -23.51
C THR A 103 25.97 23.71 -22.61
N THR A 104 26.75 24.79 -22.52
CA THR A 104 27.86 24.87 -21.57
C THR A 104 27.35 25.40 -20.23
N LEU A 105 27.51 24.62 -19.18
CA LEU A 105 27.16 25.01 -17.81
C LEU A 105 28.39 25.58 -17.10
N ALA A 106 28.20 26.69 -16.38
CA ALA A 106 29.22 27.26 -15.51
C ALA A 106 29.26 26.53 -14.15
N TYR A 107 30.33 26.75 -13.40
CA TYR A 107 30.42 26.32 -11.99
C TYR A 107 29.17 26.73 -11.20
N GLY A 108 28.61 25.80 -10.41
CA GLY A 108 27.43 26.03 -9.59
C GLY A 108 26.29 25.05 -9.83
N LYS A 109 25.10 25.38 -9.31
CA LYS A 109 23.89 24.53 -9.36
C LYS A 109 22.96 24.97 -10.49
N HIS A 110 22.50 24.00 -11.27
CA HIS A 110 21.57 24.20 -12.39
C HIS A 110 20.37 23.27 -12.20
N THR A 111 19.18 23.83 -12.20
CA THR A 111 17.95 23.07 -11.92
C THR A 111 17.10 22.95 -13.18
N PHE A 112 16.61 21.73 -13.42
CA PHE A 112 15.78 21.39 -14.57
C PHE A 112 14.47 20.79 -14.06
N PRO A 113 13.31 21.40 -14.34
CA PRO A 113 12.03 20.87 -13.92
C PRO A 113 11.69 19.61 -14.72
N PHE A 114 11.04 18.64 -14.09
CA PHE A 114 10.43 17.50 -14.78
C PHE A 114 8.96 17.36 -14.37
N SER A 115 8.14 16.94 -15.32
CA SER A 115 6.74 16.59 -15.09
C SER A 115 6.35 15.45 -16.03
N ALA A 116 5.72 14.43 -15.48
CA ALA A 116 5.20 13.29 -16.24
C ALA A 116 3.77 13.00 -15.80
N LEU A 117 2.86 12.95 -16.77
CA LEU A 117 1.52 12.42 -16.59
C LEU A 117 1.56 10.93 -16.93
N ILE A 118 1.16 10.08 -15.99
CA ILE A 118 1.12 8.64 -16.21
C ILE A 118 -0.34 8.20 -16.28
N GLU A 119 -0.69 7.57 -17.38
CA GLU A 119 -2.03 7.05 -17.63
C GLU A 119 -2.15 5.60 -17.15
N GLY A 120 -3.23 5.31 -16.43
CA GLY A 120 -3.68 3.96 -16.15
C GLY A 120 -3.52 3.52 -14.70
N ASP A 121 -3.87 2.24 -14.48
CA ASP A 121 -3.82 1.61 -13.17
C ASP A 121 -2.38 1.24 -12.80
N HIS A 122 -1.81 1.99 -11.86
CA HIS A 122 -0.47 1.77 -11.34
C HIS A 122 -0.52 1.39 -9.86
N PRO A 123 0.23 0.36 -9.44
CA PRO A 123 0.18 -0.06 -8.05
C PRO A 123 0.90 0.90 -7.11
N ALA A 124 0.40 1.05 -5.89
CA ALA A 124 1.16 1.65 -4.81
C ALA A 124 2.51 0.92 -4.57
N SER A 125 3.48 1.67 -4.07
CA SER A 125 4.76 1.12 -3.59
C SER A 125 4.52 0.20 -2.40
N MET A 126 5.10 -1.01 -2.43
CA MET A 126 4.82 -2.03 -1.43
C MET A 126 5.93 -3.08 -1.34
N GLU A 127 5.95 -3.80 -0.21
CA GLU A 127 6.83 -4.94 0.01
C GLU A 127 6.02 -6.04 0.71
N THR A 128 5.89 -7.20 0.07
CA THR A 128 5.21 -8.40 0.63
C THR A 128 6.16 -9.59 0.68
N SER A 129 5.70 -10.76 1.12
CA SER A 129 6.48 -12.00 1.04
C SER A 129 6.72 -12.49 -0.40
N LEU A 130 5.89 -12.08 -1.37
CA LEU A 130 5.96 -12.54 -2.77
C LEU A 130 6.52 -11.50 -3.74
N ILE A 131 6.22 -10.22 -3.53
CA ILE A 131 6.59 -9.14 -4.46
C ILE A 131 7.10 -7.89 -3.74
N SER A 132 7.90 -7.11 -4.45
CA SER A 132 8.32 -5.75 -4.09
C SER A 132 8.04 -4.83 -5.27
N VAL A 133 7.30 -3.74 -5.04
CA VAL A 133 6.96 -2.74 -6.06
C VAL A 133 7.65 -1.44 -5.68
N LYS A 134 8.47 -0.90 -6.58
CA LYS A 134 9.27 0.30 -6.36
C LYS A 134 9.20 1.22 -7.57
N TYR A 135 9.27 2.52 -7.31
CA TYR A 135 9.35 3.54 -8.33
C TYR A 135 10.69 4.27 -8.21
N GLY A 136 11.24 4.67 -9.35
CA GLY A 136 12.50 5.40 -9.39
C GLY A 136 12.52 6.41 -10.53
N LEU A 137 13.08 7.58 -10.27
CA LEU A 137 13.44 8.56 -11.29
C LEU A 137 14.93 8.38 -11.61
N ALA A 138 15.22 7.79 -12.75
CA ALA A 138 16.59 7.59 -13.22
C ALA A 138 16.99 8.76 -14.12
N THR A 139 18.03 9.50 -13.76
CA THR A 139 18.57 10.59 -14.58
C THR A 139 19.91 10.20 -15.15
N GLU A 140 20.09 10.47 -16.45
CA GLU A 140 21.33 10.24 -17.16
C GLU A 140 21.77 11.54 -17.82
N THR A 141 23.04 11.91 -17.62
CA THR A 141 23.64 13.06 -18.28
C THR A 141 24.90 12.66 -19.01
N GLN A 142 25.08 13.24 -20.20
CA GLN A 142 26.29 13.12 -20.99
C GLN A 142 26.95 14.49 -21.10
N PHE A 143 28.24 14.57 -20.76
CA PHE A 143 28.96 15.83 -20.69
C PHE A 143 30.44 15.67 -21.06
N ALA A 144 31.10 16.74 -21.46
CA ALA A 144 32.53 16.78 -21.75
C ALA A 144 33.19 17.89 -20.92
N ARG A 145 34.33 17.58 -20.32
CA ARG A 145 35.14 18.56 -19.59
C ARG A 145 35.76 19.57 -20.55
N HIS A 146 36.03 20.77 -20.06
CA HIS A 146 36.67 21.79 -20.88
C HIS A 146 38.03 21.32 -21.43
N GLY A 147 38.20 21.38 -22.76
CA GLY A 147 39.42 20.95 -23.44
C GLY A 147 39.56 19.43 -23.64
N VAL A 148 38.56 18.64 -23.25
CA VAL A 148 38.54 17.18 -23.45
C VAL A 148 37.46 16.83 -24.45
N ALA A 149 37.81 16.15 -25.55
CA ALA A 149 36.86 15.77 -26.60
C ALA A 149 35.99 14.55 -26.23
N SER A 150 36.35 13.83 -25.17
CA SER A 150 35.63 12.63 -24.74
C SER A 150 34.39 12.98 -23.91
N LEU A 151 33.27 12.33 -24.22
CA LEU A 151 32.01 12.46 -23.50
C LEU A 151 31.98 11.47 -22.32
N GLU A 152 31.86 12.00 -21.12
CA GLU A 152 31.60 11.28 -19.88
C GLU A 152 30.09 11.11 -19.65
N THR A 153 29.72 10.11 -18.84
CA THR A 153 28.33 9.88 -18.45
C THR A 153 28.22 9.83 -16.93
N ALA A 154 27.28 10.57 -16.36
CA ALA A 154 26.90 10.46 -14.96
C ALA A 154 25.43 10.02 -14.85
N LYS A 155 25.17 9.16 -13.85
CA LYS A 155 23.85 8.59 -13.60
C LYS A 155 23.45 8.77 -12.14
N ASN A 156 22.19 9.09 -11.92
CA ASN A 156 21.55 9.13 -10.61
C ASN A 156 20.21 8.39 -10.68
N GLU A 157 19.79 7.81 -9.57
CA GLU A 157 18.47 7.22 -9.46
C GLU A 157 17.86 7.58 -8.09
N HIS A 158 16.73 8.27 -8.12
CA HIS A 158 16.00 8.73 -6.95
C HIS A 158 14.77 7.86 -6.70
N ALA A 159 14.60 7.35 -5.48
CA ALA A 159 13.47 6.50 -5.12
C ALA A 159 12.20 7.33 -4.91
N ILE A 160 11.08 6.90 -5.50
CA ILE A 160 9.78 7.53 -5.35
C ILE A 160 8.85 6.58 -4.58
N ILE A 161 8.04 7.12 -3.66
CA ILE A 161 7.02 6.37 -2.93
C ILE A 161 5.64 6.77 -3.44
N VAL A 162 5.00 5.84 -4.14
CA VAL A 162 3.60 5.95 -4.57
C VAL A 162 2.71 5.36 -3.48
N LYS A 163 1.67 6.09 -3.07
CA LYS A 163 0.72 5.64 -2.04
C LYS A 163 -0.65 5.35 -2.67
N PRO A 164 -1.43 4.42 -2.10
CA PRO A 164 -2.81 4.22 -2.55
C PRO A 164 -3.63 5.48 -2.28
N SER A 165 -4.65 5.70 -3.10
CA SER A 165 -5.60 6.80 -2.90
C SER A 165 -6.33 6.64 -1.56
N PRO A 166 -6.59 7.71 -0.80
CA PRO A 166 -7.40 7.63 0.41
C PRO A 166 -8.77 7.05 0.10
N LEU A 167 -9.16 6.03 0.87
CA LEU A 167 -10.55 5.61 0.93
C LEU A 167 -11.25 6.40 2.03
N ASP A 168 -12.39 6.98 1.66
CA ASP A 168 -13.28 7.65 2.61
C ASP A 168 -13.77 6.62 3.65
N PRO A 169 -13.60 6.86 4.97
CA PRO A 169 -14.05 5.93 6.00
C PRO A 169 -15.57 5.73 5.91
N ARG A 170 -15.97 4.58 5.34
CA ARG A 170 -17.36 4.15 5.32
C ARG A 170 -17.81 3.81 6.73
N SER A 171 -19.10 4.07 6.99
CA SER A 171 -19.74 3.80 8.28
C SER A 171 -19.54 2.37 8.79
N SER A 172 -19.55 2.22 10.12
CA SER A 172 -19.48 0.92 10.79
C SER A 172 -20.56 -0.03 10.27
N GLN A 173 -20.14 -1.24 9.90
CA GLN A 173 -21.02 -2.28 9.38
C GLN A 173 -21.54 -3.18 10.49
N ARG A 174 -22.87 -3.38 10.51
CA ARG A 174 -23.54 -4.35 11.38
C ARG A 174 -23.77 -5.67 10.65
N THR A 175 -23.32 -6.78 11.22
CA THR A 175 -23.55 -8.13 10.68
C THR A 175 -24.21 -9.02 11.74
N VAL A 176 -25.15 -9.85 11.30
CA VAL A 176 -25.84 -10.84 12.14
C VAL A 176 -25.59 -12.22 11.57
N THR A 177 -25.18 -13.17 12.40
CA THR A 177 -24.93 -14.57 12.02
C THR A 177 -25.49 -15.49 13.08
N THR A 178 -26.34 -16.43 12.70
CA THR A 178 -26.97 -17.36 13.64
C THR A 178 -26.35 -18.75 13.49
N VAL A 179 -25.87 -19.30 14.61
CA VAL A 179 -25.35 -20.66 14.74
C VAL A 179 -26.12 -21.31 15.89
N ASP A 180 -27.19 -22.02 15.54
CA ASP A 180 -28.18 -22.58 16.48
C ASP A 180 -27.55 -23.18 17.76
N PRO A 181 -27.91 -22.71 18.97
CA PRO A 181 -28.96 -21.73 19.31
C PRO A 181 -28.49 -20.26 19.41
N ILE A 182 -27.22 -19.98 19.13
CA ILE A 182 -26.59 -18.69 19.43
C ILE A 182 -26.67 -17.75 18.23
N THR A 183 -27.04 -16.49 18.46
CA THR A 183 -26.96 -15.42 17.46
C THR A 183 -25.81 -14.49 17.79
N ILE A 184 -24.98 -14.19 16.79
CA ILE A 184 -23.82 -13.30 16.86
C ILE A 184 -24.14 -12.02 16.10
N ILE A 185 -24.21 -10.90 16.81
CA ILE A 185 -24.35 -9.57 16.25
C ILE A 185 -22.99 -8.89 16.39
N THR A 186 -22.51 -8.25 15.34
CA THR A 186 -21.17 -7.64 15.32
C THR A 186 -21.20 -6.28 14.65
N HIS A 187 -20.32 -5.39 15.13
CA HIS A 187 -20.06 -4.09 14.52
C HIS A 187 -18.56 -3.95 14.28
N HIS A 188 -18.19 -3.60 13.05
CA HIS A 188 -16.80 -3.42 12.66
C HIS A 188 -16.68 -2.33 11.60
N GLU A 189 -15.49 -1.73 11.51
CA GLU A 189 -15.18 -0.78 10.44
C GLU A 189 -14.61 -1.56 9.23
N PRO A 190 -15.12 -1.31 8.01
CA PRO A 190 -14.65 -2.01 6.82
C PRO A 190 -13.26 -1.55 6.38
N VAL A 191 -12.83 -0.35 6.82
CA VAL A 191 -11.49 0.19 6.58
C VAL A 191 -10.74 0.19 7.90
N ILE A 192 -9.61 -0.52 7.94
CA ILE A 192 -8.72 -0.63 9.08
C ILE A 192 -7.56 0.35 8.88
N ASP A 193 -7.30 1.16 9.90
CA ASP A 193 -6.10 1.97 10.01
C ASP A 193 -4.93 1.10 10.46
N ALA A 194 -3.88 1.04 9.63
CA ALA A 194 -2.75 0.16 9.88
C ALA A 194 -1.86 0.60 11.06
N GLU A 195 -1.85 1.89 11.43
CA GLU A 195 -1.00 2.39 12.52
C GLU A 195 -1.79 2.76 13.77
N ASN A 196 -3.08 3.09 13.62
CA ASN A 196 -3.95 3.48 14.74
C ASN A 196 -4.77 2.30 15.30
N SER A 197 -5.48 2.60 16.39
CA SER A 197 -6.43 1.67 17.01
C SER A 197 -7.71 1.60 16.18
N ASN A 198 -8.23 0.39 16.01
CA ASN A 198 -9.47 0.09 15.31
C ASN A 198 -10.45 -0.55 16.29
N ARG A 199 -11.74 -0.33 16.11
CA ARG A 199 -12.77 -0.81 17.04
C ARG A 199 -13.56 -1.97 16.48
N PHE A 200 -13.82 -2.97 17.32
CA PHE A 200 -14.75 -4.06 17.06
C PHE A 200 -15.70 -4.19 18.24
N SER A 201 -16.97 -4.47 18.00
CA SER A 201 -17.89 -4.87 19.07
C SER A 201 -18.79 -6.03 18.65
N PHE A 202 -19.29 -6.74 19.65
CA PHE A 202 -20.22 -7.84 19.45
C PHE A 202 -21.28 -7.91 20.55
N GLU A 203 -22.35 -8.62 20.22
CA GLU A 203 -23.39 -9.09 21.13
C GLU A 203 -23.71 -10.56 20.77
N LEU A 204 -23.69 -11.44 21.77
CA LEU A 204 -24.11 -12.82 21.68
C LEU A 204 -25.47 -12.97 22.36
N GLU A 205 -26.43 -13.56 21.66
CA GLU A 205 -27.77 -13.86 22.16
C GLU A 205 -28.02 -15.37 22.12
N GLY A 206 -28.93 -15.87 22.95
CA GLY A 206 -29.27 -17.31 23.00
C GLY A 206 -28.26 -18.16 23.76
N LEU A 207 -27.50 -17.57 24.67
CA LEU A 207 -26.52 -18.29 25.51
C LEU A 207 -27.21 -19.23 26.52
N ASN A 208 -28.44 -18.92 26.94
CA ASN A 208 -29.25 -19.81 27.78
C ASN A 208 -30.38 -20.42 26.94
N GLY A 209 -30.50 -21.74 26.98
CA GLY A 209 -31.60 -22.48 26.34
C GLY A 209 -32.24 -23.46 27.31
N SER A 210 -33.57 -23.44 27.40
CA SER A 210 -34.33 -24.57 27.93
C SER A 210 -34.58 -25.55 26.78
N ASN A 211 -33.89 -26.69 26.76
CA ASN A 211 -34.40 -27.80 25.97
C ASN A 211 -35.74 -28.20 26.59
N GLY A 212 -36.81 -28.31 25.80
CA GLY A 212 -38.19 -28.52 26.28
C GLY A 212 -38.46 -29.76 27.15
N ALA A 213 -37.43 -30.45 27.64
CA ALA A 213 -37.48 -31.41 28.73
C ALA A 213 -37.30 -30.69 30.09
N ILE A 214 -38.24 -30.91 31.00
CA ILE A 214 -38.23 -30.36 32.35
C ILE A 214 -36.92 -30.74 33.05
N GLY A 215 -36.06 -29.76 33.33
CA GLY A 215 -34.85 -29.90 34.16
C GLY A 215 -33.50 -29.88 33.44
N ASP A 216 -33.44 -29.91 32.10
CA ASP A 216 -32.16 -29.87 31.36
C ASP A 216 -31.84 -28.44 30.91
N LEU A 217 -31.36 -27.61 31.86
CA LEU A 217 -30.89 -26.27 31.58
C LEU A 217 -29.52 -26.36 30.90
N GLN A 218 -29.42 -25.92 29.64
CA GLN A 218 -28.16 -25.79 28.92
C GLN A 218 -27.78 -24.31 28.91
N SER A 219 -26.62 -24.00 29.50
CA SER A 219 -26.05 -22.66 29.50
C SER A 219 -24.72 -22.68 28.76
N TRP A 220 -24.56 -21.80 27.79
CA TRP A 220 -23.31 -21.56 27.09
C TRP A 220 -22.57 -20.42 27.77
N GLU A 221 -21.39 -20.70 28.26
CA GLU A 221 -20.46 -19.72 28.81
C GLU A 221 -19.46 -19.31 27.72
N LEU A 222 -19.20 -18.01 27.56
CA LEU A 222 -18.14 -17.52 26.70
C LEU A 222 -16.81 -17.62 27.48
N ASP A 223 -15.85 -18.41 26.98
CA ASP A 223 -14.57 -18.64 27.67
C ASP A 223 -13.46 -17.72 27.14
N GLU A 224 -13.44 -17.50 25.82
CA GLU A 224 -12.35 -16.79 25.16
C GLU A 224 -12.81 -16.24 23.81
N ILE A 225 -12.31 -15.06 23.46
CA ILE A 225 -12.42 -14.47 22.13
C ILE A 225 -11.03 -14.43 21.53
N LYS A 226 -10.87 -14.97 20.33
CA LYS A 226 -9.63 -14.83 19.56
C LYS A 226 -9.90 -13.96 18.36
N TRP A 227 -8.95 -13.14 17.98
CA TRP A 227 -9.00 -12.45 16.70
C TRP A 227 -7.64 -12.49 16.02
N HIS A 228 -7.65 -12.45 14.70
CA HIS A 228 -6.45 -12.18 13.93
C HIS A 228 -6.77 -11.46 12.62
N ILE A 229 -5.77 -10.79 12.06
CA ILE A 229 -5.83 -10.16 10.73
C ILE A 229 -4.91 -10.92 9.80
N VAL A 230 -5.43 -11.36 8.67
CA VAL A 230 -4.68 -12.11 7.65
C VAL A 230 -4.55 -11.27 6.40
N GLN A 231 -3.32 -11.09 5.93
CA GLN A 231 -3.01 -10.60 4.60
C GLN A 231 -2.93 -11.79 3.64
N THR A 232 -3.62 -11.69 2.52
CA THR A 232 -3.47 -12.63 1.39
C THR A 232 -2.82 -11.90 0.23
N THR A 233 -1.69 -12.39 -0.24
CA THR A 233 -1.03 -11.91 -1.46
C THR A 233 -1.16 -12.96 -2.55
N LYS A 234 -1.77 -12.59 -3.67
CA LYS A 234 -1.86 -13.41 -4.88
C LYS A 234 -1.03 -12.75 -5.97
N THR A 235 -0.25 -13.54 -6.69
CA THR A 235 0.57 -13.06 -7.81
C THR A 235 0.40 -14.00 -8.98
N THR A 236 0.29 -13.43 -10.17
CA THR A 236 0.19 -14.07 -11.47
C THR A 236 1.35 -13.53 -12.29
N GLN A 237 2.37 -14.34 -12.47
CA GLN A 237 3.60 -13.94 -13.13
C GLN A 237 3.76 -14.67 -14.46
N PRO A 238 3.90 -13.96 -15.60
CA PRO A 238 4.24 -14.59 -16.86
C PRO A 238 5.70 -15.09 -16.87
N ALA A 239 5.97 -16.17 -17.60
CA ALA A 239 7.33 -16.57 -17.93
C ALA A 239 8.01 -15.47 -18.74
N CYS A 240 9.32 -15.24 -18.50
CA CYS A 240 10.09 -14.31 -19.33
C CYS A 240 10.23 -14.87 -20.75
N GLU A 241 10.58 -14.04 -21.73
CA GLU A 241 10.64 -14.43 -23.15
C GLU A 241 11.38 -15.75 -23.38
N LYS A 242 12.56 -15.90 -22.77
CA LYS A 242 13.39 -17.10 -22.87
C LYS A 242 12.68 -18.36 -22.37
N HIS A 243 11.96 -18.25 -21.26
CA HIS A 243 11.24 -19.39 -20.67
C HIS A 243 9.85 -19.61 -21.27
N ARG A 244 9.24 -18.55 -21.81
CA ARG A 244 7.99 -18.62 -22.56
C ARG A 244 8.17 -19.46 -23.83
N LEU A 245 9.28 -19.23 -24.55
CA LEU A 245 9.63 -19.97 -25.77
C LEU A 245 10.05 -21.42 -25.49
N ALA A 246 10.63 -21.69 -24.32
CA ALA A 246 11.05 -23.04 -23.92
C ALA A 246 9.91 -23.93 -23.39
N SER A 247 8.79 -23.34 -22.97
CA SER A 247 7.61 -24.10 -22.49
C SER A 247 6.78 -24.63 -23.65
N LEU A 248 6.82 -25.95 -23.86
CA LEU A 248 6.07 -26.67 -24.90
C LEU A 248 4.55 -26.80 -24.61
N SER A 249 4.09 -26.45 -23.40
CA SER A 249 2.68 -26.51 -23.01
C SER A 249 2.13 -25.13 -22.66
N ASP A 250 0.93 -24.80 -23.14
CA ASP A 250 0.27 -23.50 -22.93
C ASP A 250 -0.13 -23.25 -21.46
N MET A 251 -0.43 -24.32 -20.71
CA MET A 251 -0.73 -24.29 -19.27
C MET A 251 0.48 -23.88 -18.40
N GLY A 252 1.69 -23.86 -18.95
CA GLY A 252 2.95 -23.62 -18.22
C GLY A 252 3.57 -22.25 -18.46
N ARG A 253 2.85 -21.27 -19.02
CA ARG A 253 3.40 -19.95 -19.36
C ARG A 253 3.20 -18.88 -18.28
N VAL A 254 2.39 -19.18 -17.26
CA VAL A 254 2.06 -18.27 -16.18
C VAL A 254 2.11 -19.02 -14.86
N MET A 255 2.82 -18.49 -13.88
CA MET A 255 2.88 -19.02 -12.54
C MET A 255 1.96 -18.22 -11.62
N ARG A 256 1.10 -18.92 -10.89
CA ARG A 256 0.22 -18.32 -9.88
C ARG A 256 0.67 -18.76 -8.50
N ILE A 257 0.92 -17.79 -7.62
CA ILE A 257 1.32 -18.04 -6.24
C ILE A 257 0.34 -17.31 -5.33
N ARG A 258 -0.04 -17.97 -4.24
CA ARG A 258 -0.77 -17.37 -3.12
C ARG A 258 0.06 -17.56 -1.86
N ASP A 259 0.18 -16.51 -1.07
CA ASP A 259 0.82 -16.54 0.24
C ASP A 259 -0.10 -15.83 1.24
N THR A 260 -0.23 -16.39 2.43
CA THR A 260 -1.07 -15.83 3.50
C THR A 260 -0.24 -15.62 4.75
N GLN A 261 -0.30 -14.42 5.31
CA GLN A 261 0.46 -14.02 6.48
C GLN A 261 -0.47 -13.43 7.54
N VAL A 262 -0.31 -13.86 8.79
CA VAL A 262 -0.99 -13.24 9.93
C VAL A 262 -0.24 -11.95 10.30
N LEU A 263 -0.92 -10.81 10.23
CA LEU A 263 -0.36 -9.49 10.54
C LEU A 263 -0.42 -9.17 12.03
N ALA A 264 -1.52 -9.54 12.68
CA ALA A 264 -1.77 -9.33 14.10
C ALA A 264 -2.73 -10.40 14.63
N LYS A 265 -2.62 -10.71 15.92
CA LYS A 265 -3.51 -11.64 16.62
C LYS A 265 -3.57 -11.32 18.11
N CYS A 266 -4.70 -11.60 18.75
CA CYS A 266 -4.84 -11.54 20.20
C CYS A 266 -5.89 -12.55 20.69
N GLY A 267 -5.84 -12.86 21.99
CA GLY A 267 -6.86 -13.60 22.72
C GLY A 267 -7.31 -12.80 23.94
N ILE A 268 -8.62 -12.75 24.18
CA ILE A 268 -9.29 -12.02 25.24
C ILE A 268 -10.09 -13.04 26.05
N LYS A 269 -9.91 -13.08 27.37
CA LYS A 269 -10.52 -14.09 28.26
C LYS A 269 -11.52 -13.52 29.25
N ASP A 270 -11.70 -12.20 29.26
CA ASP A 270 -12.61 -11.50 30.16
C ASP A 270 -13.03 -10.14 29.56
N GLY A 271 -13.93 -9.44 30.24
CA GLY A 271 -14.30 -8.05 29.92
C GLY A 271 -15.63 -7.87 29.18
N TRP A 272 -16.37 -8.94 28.90
CA TRP A 272 -17.74 -8.85 28.38
C TRP A 272 -18.76 -8.63 29.50
N ALA A 273 -19.72 -7.75 29.23
CA ALA A 273 -20.89 -7.58 30.08
C ALA A 273 -21.88 -8.72 29.85
N LEU A 274 -22.45 -9.25 30.93
CA LEU A 274 -23.51 -10.26 30.89
C LEU A 274 -24.82 -9.63 31.34
N ASP A 275 -25.79 -9.54 30.43
CA ASP A 275 -27.14 -9.08 30.77
C ASP A 275 -27.97 -10.30 31.20
N GLY A 276 -28.08 -10.49 32.51
CA GLY A 276 -28.80 -11.60 33.13
C GLY A 276 -30.27 -11.26 33.38
N THR A 277 -31.10 -11.29 32.33
CA THR A 277 -32.56 -11.41 32.53
C THR A 277 -32.95 -12.89 32.42
N ALA A 278 -33.79 -13.36 33.35
CA ALA A 278 -34.20 -14.76 33.45
C ALA A 278 -34.74 -15.26 32.10
N GLY A 279 -33.99 -16.13 31.42
CA GLY A 279 -34.37 -16.74 30.15
C GLY A 279 -33.67 -16.23 28.88
N ASN A 280 -32.93 -15.10 28.93
CA ASN A 280 -32.22 -14.58 27.74
C ASN A 280 -30.88 -13.92 28.14
N SER A 281 -29.89 -14.73 28.50
CA SER A 281 -28.56 -14.21 28.80
C SER A 281 -27.88 -13.73 27.52
N LYS A 282 -27.41 -12.49 27.55
CA LYS A 282 -26.61 -11.90 26.47
C LYS A 282 -25.20 -11.59 26.94
N ALA A 283 -24.22 -11.73 26.05
CA ALA A 283 -22.85 -11.28 26.30
C ALA A 283 -22.49 -10.19 25.28
N ASN A 284 -22.02 -9.03 25.74
CA ASN A 284 -21.61 -7.94 24.85
C ASN A 284 -20.28 -7.32 25.27
N MET A 285 -19.50 -6.86 24.29
CA MET A 285 -18.24 -6.16 24.52
C MET A 285 -17.82 -5.37 23.28
N GLY A 286 -17.13 -4.27 23.49
CA GLY A 286 -16.29 -3.63 22.47
C GLY A 286 -14.82 -3.72 22.85
N PHE A 287 -13.95 -4.00 21.89
CA PHE A 287 -12.52 -3.99 22.09
C PHE A 287 -11.79 -3.30 20.93
N ASP A 288 -10.62 -2.78 21.28
CA ASP A 288 -9.71 -2.13 20.37
C ASP A 288 -8.65 -3.11 19.87
N TYR A 289 -8.29 -3.01 18.60
CA TYR A 289 -7.25 -3.82 17.98
C TYR A 289 -6.36 -3.01 17.04
N THR A 290 -5.09 -3.41 16.98
CA THR A 290 -4.03 -2.68 16.26
C THR A 290 -3.12 -3.67 15.54
N ILE A 291 -2.57 -3.29 14.39
CA ILE A 291 -1.54 -4.07 13.71
C ILE A 291 -0.18 -3.76 14.33
N LYS A 292 0.11 -4.35 15.49
CA LYS A 292 1.44 -4.22 16.15
C LYS A 292 2.46 -5.10 15.45
N ASN A 293 2.84 -4.76 14.22
CA ASN A 293 3.94 -5.41 13.53
C ASN A 293 5.11 -4.43 13.30
N ARG A 294 5.62 -3.84 14.40
CA ARG A 294 6.98 -3.30 14.44
C ARG A 294 7.89 -4.43 14.91
N GLN A 295 8.47 -5.19 13.98
CA GLN A 295 9.64 -5.99 14.34
C GLN A 295 10.80 -5.02 14.62
N PRO A 296 11.35 -4.93 15.84
CA PRO A 296 12.41 -3.98 16.16
C PRO A 296 13.71 -4.21 15.34
N GLN A 297 13.84 -5.39 14.74
CA GLN A 297 14.97 -5.80 13.90
C GLN A 297 14.80 -5.52 12.39
N LYS A 298 13.58 -5.23 11.91
CA LYS A 298 13.33 -4.88 10.51
C LYS A 298 12.72 -3.49 10.43
N ASP A 299 13.44 -2.59 9.78
CA ASP A 299 13.12 -1.17 9.59
C ASP A 299 11.89 -0.91 8.69
N ARG A 300 10.95 -1.87 8.58
CA ARG A 300 9.89 -1.91 7.57
C ARG A 300 8.53 -2.19 8.22
N PRO A 301 7.43 -1.58 7.75
CA PRO A 301 6.10 -2.03 8.12
C PRO A 301 5.94 -3.49 7.69
N GLY A 302 5.55 -4.37 8.60
CA GLY A 302 5.36 -5.79 8.32
C GLY A 302 4.07 -6.11 7.56
N PHE A 303 3.51 -5.15 6.84
CA PHE A 303 2.23 -5.20 6.14
C PHE A 303 2.29 -4.40 4.83
N ALA A 304 1.41 -4.72 3.89
CA ALA A 304 1.12 -3.90 2.71
C ALA A 304 -0.37 -3.52 2.72
N CYS A 305 -0.74 -2.37 2.16
CA CYS A 305 -2.15 -1.98 2.05
C CYS A 305 -2.87 -2.80 0.97
N ASP A 306 -4.19 -2.79 1.00
CA ASP A 306 -5.02 -3.40 -0.05
C ASP A 306 -4.71 -2.76 -1.41
N ASN A 307 -4.50 -3.62 -2.40
CA ASN A 307 -4.20 -3.18 -3.76
C ASN A 307 -4.48 -4.33 -4.72
N LYS A 308 -5.17 -4.01 -5.81
CA LYS A 308 -5.37 -4.93 -6.92
C LYS A 308 -4.89 -4.25 -8.19
N TRP A 309 -3.89 -4.86 -8.82
CA TRP A 309 -3.32 -4.34 -10.07
C TRP A 309 -3.62 -5.29 -11.23
N ALA A 310 -4.13 -4.73 -12.33
CA ALA A 310 -4.47 -5.50 -13.53
C ALA A 310 -3.28 -6.31 -14.09
N GLY A 311 -2.05 -5.84 -13.89
CA GLY A 311 -0.83 -6.53 -14.32
C GLY A 311 -0.45 -7.78 -13.53
N GLY A 312 -1.28 -8.21 -12.57
CA GLY A 312 -1.30 -9.60 -12.13
C GLY A 312 -1.05 -9.84 -10.64
N PHE A 313 -1.30 -8.89 -9.74
CA PHE A 313 -1.30 -9.20 -8.31
C PHE A 313 -2.45 -8.56 -7.54
N GLU A 314 -2.76 -9.15 -6.40
CA GLU A 314 -3.83 -8.73 -5.50
C GLU A 314 -3.38 -8.93 -4.06
N ILE A 315 -3.57 -7.90 -3.24
CA ILE A 315 -3.41 -7.91 -1.80
C ILE A 315 -4.77 -7.62 -1.20
N SER A 316 -5.22 -8.50 -0.30
CA SER A 316 -6.48 -8.37 0.40
C SER A 316 -6.32 -8.74 1.88
N HIS A 317 -7.06 -8.07 2.76
CA HIS A 317 -7.07 -8.39 4.19
C HIS A 317 -8.40 -8.98 4.65
N ARG A 318 -8.32 -9.81 5.70
CA ARG A 318 -9.48 -10.39 6.36
C ARG A 318 -9.30 -10.37 7.88
N LEU A 319 -10.30 -9.84 8.58
CA LEU A 319 -10.42 -9.96 10.03
C LEU A 319 -11.17 -11.26 10.34
N HIS A 320 -10.57 -12.10 11.17
CA HIS A 320 -11.23 -13.30 11.68
C HIS A 320 -11.42 -13.15 13.18
N VAL A 321 -12.62 -13.50 13.66
CA VAL A 321 -12.97 -13.51 15.09
C VAL A 321 -13.55 -14.86 15.44
N TRP A 322 -13.05 -15.45 16.53
CA TRP A 322 -13.55 -16.69 17.12
C TRP A 322 -14.13 -16.41 18.49
N PHE A 323 -15.31 -16.96 18.74
CA PHE A 323 -15.93 -17.03 20.05
C PHE A 323 -15.83 -18.49 20.52
N CYS A 324 -15.05 -18.73 21.57
CA CYS A 324 -14.88 -20.03 22.21
C CYS A 324 -15.84 -20.10 23.40
N LEU A 325 -16.76 -21.07 23.37
CA LEU A 325 -17.77 -21.26 24.40
C LEU A 325 -17.71 -22.67 24.97
N SER A 326 -18.05 -22.79 26.24
CA SER A 326 -18.24 -24.06 26.93
C SER A 326 -19.70 -24.24 27.32
N LEU A 327 -20.19 -25.48 27.26
CA LEU A 327 -21.53 -25.83 27.71
C LEU A 327 -21.49 -26.28 29.16
N GLU A 328 -22.21 -25.57 30.02
CA GLU A 328 -22.51 -26.00 31.38
C GLU A 328 -23.86 -26.73 31.42
N ARG A 329 -23.87 -27.97 31.92
CA ARG A 329 -25.08 -28.79 32.12
C ARG A 329 -25.32 -29.01 33.60
N SER A 330 -26.53 -28.70 34.06
CA SER A 330 -26.85 -28.65 35.49
C SER A 330 -27.27 -29.99 36.12
N GLN A 331 -27.57 -31.07 35.38
CA GLN A 331 -28.25 -32.25 36.01
C GLN A 331 -27.85 -33.67 35.55
N SER A 332 -26.61 -33.92 35.11
CA SER A 332 -26.16 -35.33 34.95
C SER A 332 -24.80 -35.58 35.57
N ALA A 333 -24.68 -36.66 36.36
CA ALA A 333 -23.53 -37.07 37.16
C ALA A 333 -22.23 -37.37 36.37
N LYS A 334 -22.19 -37.03 35.08
CA LYS A 334 -20.98 -36.95 34.27
C LYS A 334 -20.89 -35.52 33.76
N LYS A 335 -19.95 -34.73 34.29
CA LYS A 335 -19.51 -33.46 33.68
C LYS A 335 -19.00 -33.78 32.26
N GLY A 336 -19.89 -33.68 31.28
CA GLY A 336 -19.51 -33.66 29.88
C GLY A 336 -19.13 -32.23 29.53
N PHE A 337 -17.87 -31.99 29.17
CA PHE A 337 -17.41 -30.69 28.70
C PHE A 337 -17.61 -30.65 27.19
N THR A 338 -18.49 -29.78 26.70
CA THR A 338 -18.65 -29.53 25.26
C THR A 338 -18.14 -28.15 24.96
N GLU A 339 -17.05 -28.05 24.19
CA GLU A 339 -16.58 -26.78 23.64
C GLU A 339 -17.22 -26.54 22.27
N ARG A 340 -17.55 -25.29 21.99
CA ARG A 340 -17.99 -24.82 20.69
C ARG A 340 -17.15 -23.61 20.31
N VAL A 341 -16.65 -23.61 19.08
CA VAL A 341 -15.93 -22.46 18.52
C VAL A 341 -16.73 -21.91 17.35
N MET A 342 -17.30 -20.72 17.53
CA MET A 342 -17.98 -20.01 16.45
C MET A 342 -17.00 -19.06 15.78
N ARG A 343 -17.01 -19.01 14.44
CA ARG A 343 -16.09 -18.18 13.66
C ARG A 343 -16.86 -17.26 12.74
N VAL A 344 -16.53 -15.97 12.79
CA VAL A 344 -16.95 -14.96 11.83
C VAL A 344 -15.74 -14.40 11.12
N SER A 345 -15.92 -13.90 9.90
CA SER A 345 -14.83 -13.41 9.07
C SER A 345 -15.30 -12.27 8.18
N TYR A 346 -14.54 -11.19 8.12
CA TYR A 346 -14.88 -9.96 7.42
C TYR A 346 -13.77 -9.59 6.46
N ASP A 347 -14.12 -9.36 5.20
CA ASP A 347 -13.21 -8.71 4.26
C ASP A 347 -13.07 -7.24 4.67
N VAL A 348 -11.83 -6.81 4.85
CA VAL A 348 -11.48 -5.49 5.41
C VAL A 348 -10.40 -4.87 4.54
N ILE A 349 -10.46 -3.55 4.40
CA ILE A 349 -9.51 -2.77 3.61
C ILE A 349 -8.47 -2.20 4.55
N LEU A 350 -7.22 -2.62 4.39
CA LEU A 350 -6.12 -2.02 5.16
C LEU A 350 -5.62 -0.76 4.47
N ALA A 351 -5.71 0.39 5.16
CA ALA A 351 -5.28 1.70 4.65
C ALA A 351 -4.14 2.30 5.50
N ASP A 352 -3.31 3.12 4.86
CA ASP A 352 -2.24 3.89 5.50
C ASP A 352 -2.83 5.19 6.09
N PRO A 353 -2.61 5.51 7.38
CA PRO A 353 -3.13 6.73 8.02
C PRO A 353 -2.76 8.02 7.30
N THR A 354 -1.61 8.06 6.61
CA THR A 354 -1.14 9.26 5.89
C THR A 354 -1.97 9.59 4.65
N SER A 355 -2.90 8.73 4.25
CA SER A 355 -3.88 9.08 3.23
C SER A 355 -4.91 10.09 3.77
N LYS A 356 -5.12 10.18 5.10
CA LYS A 356 -6.04 11.14 5.72
C LYS A 356 -5.49 12.57 5.81
N ASP A 357 -4.17 12.72 5.92
CA ASP A 357 -3.50 14.04 6.04
C ASP A 357 -3.21 14.70 4.67
N LEU A 358 -3.50 13.99 3.57
CA LEU A 358 -3.40 14.50 2.22
C LEU A 358 -4.79 15.03 1.81
N ASP A 359 -5.11 16.22 2.32
CA ASP A 359 -6.29 17.00 1.91
C ASP A 359 -6.10 17.48 0.46
N TRP A 360 -6.27 16.56 -0.48
CA TRP A 360 -6.43 16.86 -1.91
C TRP A 360 -7.90 17.13 -2.19
N GLY A 361 -8.47 18.12 -1.48
CA GLY A 361 -9.62 18.82 -2.04
C GLY A 361 -9.32 19.15 -3.51
N PRO A 362 -10.31 19.12 -4.42
CA PRO A 362 -10.08 19.56 -5.78
C PRO A 362 -9.37 20.90 -5.68
N HIS A 363 -8.15 21.00 -6.22
CA HIS A 363 -7.52 22.28 -6.45
C HIS A 363 -8.37 22.94 -7.52
N VAL A 364 -9.50 23.52 -7.09
CA VAL A 364 -10.36 24.32 -7.94
C VAL A 364 -9.45 25.46 -8.37
N PRO A 365 -9.10 25.58 -9.67
CA PRO A 365 -8.38 26.75 -10.12
C PRO A 365 -9.21 27.96 -9.68
N PRO A 366 -8.60 29.01 -9.11
CA PRO A 366 -9.36 30.17 -8.64
C PRO A 366 -10.29 30.62 -9.75
N THR A 367 -11.59 30.62 -9.47
CA THR A 367 -12.57 31.14 -10.41
C THR A 367 -12.24 32.61 -10.65
N TYR A 368 -12.29 33.06 -11.91
CA TYR A 368 -11.93 34.42 -12.34
C TYR A 368 -12.61 35.55 -11.56
N GLU A 369 -13.66 35.25 -10.80
CA GLU A 369 -14.35 36.19 -9.90
C GLU A 369 -13.49 36.62 -8.69
N GLU A 370 -12.44 35.87 -8.32
CA GLU A 370 -11.52 36.20 -7.21
C GLU A 370 -10.26 36.97 -7.66
N VAL A 371 -10.07 37.17 -8.98
CA VAL A 371 -9.01 38.03 -9.50
C VAL A 371 -9.55 39.45 -9.57
N GLY A 372 -9.28 40.24 -8.53
CA GLY A 372 -9.74 41.61 -8.45
C GLY A 372 -9.27 42.46 -9.64
N GLY A 373 -10.22 43.16 -10.28
CA GLY A 373 -10.02 44.20 -11.29
C GLY A 373 -9.38 43.71 -12.60
N SER A 374 -10.05 43.96 -13.72
CA SER A 374 -9.45 43.78 -15.05
C SER A 374 -8.05 44.42 -15.11
N PRO A 375 -7.09 43.84 -15.86
CA PRO A 375 -5.80 44.46 -16.08
C PRO A 375 -5.98 45.91 -16.56
N PRO A 376 -5.09 46.84 -16.19
CA PRO A 376 -5.20 48.24 -16.60
C PRO A 376 -5.35 48.34 -18.12
N ASP A 377 -6.33 49.14 -18.55
CA ASP A 377 -6.60 49.40 -19.96
C ASP A 377 -5.35 50.05 -20.56
N TYR A 378 -4.75 49.38 -21.55
CA TYR A 378 -3.68 49.97 -22.32
C TYR A 378 -4.34 50.89 -23.34
N HIS A 379 -4.57 52.14 -22.94
CA HIS A 379 -4.83 53.17 -23.93
C HIS A 379 -3.58 53.26 -24.81
N ASP A 380 -3.77 53.01 -26.10
CA ASP A 380 -2.80 53.37 -27.12
C ASP A 380 -2.66 54.89 -27.08
N ASP A 381 -1.60 55.37 -26.42
CA ASP A 381 -1.10 56.72 -26.65
C ASP A 381 -0.58 56.76 -28.10
N GLU A 382 -1.46 57.07 -29.04
CA GLU A 382 -1.05 57.52 -30.37
C GLU A 382 -0.39 58.91 -30.26
N PRO A 383 0.63 59.18 -31.09
CA PRO A 383 1.57 60.30 -30.93
C PRO A 383 0.99 61.70 -31.18
#